data_AF-R0LF45-F1
#
_entry.id   AF-R0LF45-F1
#
_cell.length_a   1.000
_cell.length_b   1.000
_cell.length_c   1.000
_cell.angle_alpha   90.00
_cell.angle_beta   90.00
_cell.angle_gamma   90.00
#
_symmetry.space_group_name_H-M   'P 1'
#
loop_
_entity.id
_entity.type
_entity.pdbx_description
1 polymer ?
#
loop_
_entity_poly.entity_id
_entity_poly.type
_entity_poly.pdbx_seq_one_letter_code
_entity_poly.pdbx_strand_id
1 'polypeptide(L)'
;GQPASIPGHLPTSPSQEHKAGLVFIHMDSSLYSLPCSPKEMEVADPTYRWVREKADPQSLLVTEEGHLLFQHFQASDSGNYSCTISYMDHGLPVLQTFHYSIFGYHMPGGLEILLLFQSKLCEDEWTKRFLWDLHENLKQLETEQHCKLQFTTSSCFPSLNNPSDEFIIQVQLEVSFFGPNWDEHCKSQHVEIVTDCYRKTIQHN
;
A
#
# COMPACT_ATOMS: atom_id res chain seq x y z
N GLY A 1 -48.50 3.97 43.92
CA GLY A 1 -47.22 4.25 43.25
C GLY A 1 -46.18 3.31 43.80
N GLN A 2 -45.72 2.36 42.98
CA GLN A 2 -44.54 1.53 43.25
C GLN A 2 -43.65 1.69 42.03
N PRO A 3 -42.39 2.14 42.17
CA PRO A 3 -41.46 2.16 41.05
C PRO A 3 -40.97 0.74 40.81
N ALA A 4 -41.17 0.26 39.59
CA ALA A 4 -40.53 -0.94 39.06
C ALA A 4 -39.03 -0.67 38.94
N SER A 5 -38.23 -1.54 39.53
CA SER A 5 -36.78 -1.58 39.39
C SER A 5 -36.40 -2.03 37.97
N ILE A 6 -35.61 -1.20 37.29
CA ILE A 6 -34.99 -1.49 36.00
C ILE A 6 -33.90 -2.57 36.22
N PRO A 7 -33.83 -3.65 35.42
CA PRO A 7 -32.79 -4.67 35.57
C PRO A 7 -31.42 -4.12 35.20
N GLY A 8 -30.41 -4.55 35.96
CA GLY A 8 -29.08 -3.96 35.99
C GLY A 8 -28.31 -4.05 34.69
N HIS A 9 -27.48 -3.01 34.48
CA HIS A 9 -26.38 -3.01 33.52
C HIS A 9 -25.54 -4.29 33.65
N LEU A 10 -25.36 -5.00 32.52
CA LEU A 10 -24.33 -6.03 32.39
C LEU A 10 -22.96 -5.45 32.79
N PRO A 11 -22.09 -6.22 33.46
CA PRO A 11 -20.74 -5.78 33.74
C PRO A 11 -19.99 -5.62 32.41
N THR A 12 -19.53 -4.40 32.14
CA THR A 12 -18.66 -4.07 31.02
C THR A 12 -17.35 -4.81 31.22
N SER A 13 -17.10 -5.86 30.44
CA SER A 13 -15.81 -6.55 30.42
C SER A 13 -14.68 -5.56 30.17
N PRO A 14 -13.49 -5.73 30.78
CA PRO A 14 -12.35 -4.88 30.50
C PRO A 14 -11.93 -5.08 29.03
N SER A 15 -12.26 -4.10 28.18
CA SER A 15 -11.81 -4.05 26.80
C SER A 15 -10.41 -3.45 26.74
N GLN A 16 -9.44 -4.22 26.26
CA GLN A 16 -8.09 -3.75 26.02
C GLN A 16 -7.93 -3.35 24.55
N GLU A 17 -7.33 -2.19 24.32
CA GLU A 17 -7.15 -1.61 22.99
C GLU A 17 -5.66 -1.60 22.63
N HIS A 18 -5.31 -2.18 21.49
CA HIS A 18 -3.94 -2.34 21.03
C HIS A 18 -3.77 -1.76 19.63
N LYS A 19 -2.65 -1.05 19.41
CA LYS A 19 -2.24 -0.64 18.07
C LYS A 19 -1.34 -1.72 17.50
N ALA A 20 -1.81 -2.46 16.50
CA ALA A 20 -1.04 -3.52 15.87
C ALA A 20 -0.02 -2.96 14.85
N GLY A 21 -0.35 -1.87 14.17
CA GLY A 21 0.58 -1.12 13.32
C GLY A 21 0.16 -0.99 11.85
N LEU A 22 1.15 -0.72 10.99
CA LEU A 22 0.97 -0.55 9.54
C LEU A 22 1.18 -1.90 8.84
N VAL A 23 0.26 -2.25 7.93
CA VAL A 23 0.32 -3.46 7.11
C VAL A 23 0.33 -3.06 5.65
N PHE A 24 1.28 -3.58 4.88
CA PHE A 24 1.39 -3.33 3.45
C PHE A 24 1.07 -4.62 2.70
N ILE A 25 0.08 -4.59 1.82
CA ILE A 25 -0.37 -5.75 1.03
C ILE A 25 -0.22 -5.44 -0.45
N HIS A 26 0.37 -6.38 -1.19
CA HIS A 26 0.49 -6.24 -2.64
C HIS A 26 -0.89 -6.27 -3.30
N MET A 27 -1.17 -5.30 -4.16
CA MET A 27 -2.33 -5.34 -5.05
C MET A 27 -2.28 -6.59 -5.93
N ASP A 28 -3.41 -7.24 -6.16
CA ASP A 28 -3.54 -8.51 -6.86
C ASP A 28 -2.98 -9.75 -6.14
N SER A 29 -2.55 -9.62 -4.87
CA SER A 29 -2.27 -10.80 -4.03
C SER A 29 -3.50 -11.70 -3.96
N SER A 30 -3.35 -12.97 -4.35
CA SER A 30 -4.45 -13.92 -4.51
C SER A 30 -4.88 -14.64 -3.21
N LEU A 31 -4.15 -14.43 -2.10
CA LEU A 31 -4.54 -14.94 -0.78
C LEU A 31 -3.65 -14.35 0.34
N TYR A 32 -3.93 -13.11 0.78
CA TYR A 32 -3.25 -12.55 1.95
C TYR A 32 -4.04 -12.88 3.23
N SER A 33 -3.36 -13.45 4.23
CA SER A 33 -3.95 -13.78 5.53
C SER A 33 -3.36 -12.88 6.62
N LEU A 34 -4.19 -11.99 7.18
CA LEU A 34 -3.80 -11.10 8.27
C LEU A 34 -4.25 -11.68 9.62
N PRO A 35 -3.33 -12.05 10.53
CA PRO A 35 -3.70 -12.49 11.87
C PRO A 35 -4.30 -11.34 12.72
N CYS A 36 -5.29 -11.69 13.55
CA CYS A 36 -6.00 -10.76 14.43
C CYS A 36 -5.13 -10.15 15.54
N SER A 37 -4.10 -10.86 15.97
CA SER A 37 -3.10 -10.38 16.92
C SER A 37 -1.71 -10.45 16.27
N PRO A 38 -0.84 -9.44 16.48
CA PRO A 38 0.54 -9.47 16.00
C PRO A 38 1.43 -10.48 16.74
N LYS A 39 0.96 -11.02 17.86
CA LYS A 39 1.62 -12.09 18.62
C LYS A 39 0.68 -13.28 18.74
N GLU A 40 1.24 -14.49 18.70
CA GLU A 40 0.48 -15.70 18.99
C GLU A 40 -0.13 -15.61 20.39
N MET A 41 -1.40 -15.99 20.49
CA MET A 41 -2.16 -16.00 21.73
C MET A 41 -2.69 -17.41 21.95
N GLU A 42 -2.27 -18.04 23.03
CA GLU A 42 -2.79 -19.35 23.46
C GLU A 42 -4.00 -19.14 24.39
N VAL A 43 -5.18 -18.96 23.79
CA VAL A 43 -6.45 -18.79 24.52
C VAL A 43 -7.43 -19.87 24.10
N ALA A 44 -8.20 -20.40 25.07
CA ALA A 44 -9.20 -21.43 24.81
C ALA A 44 -10.49 -20.82 24.26
N ASP A 45 -11.05 -21.46 23.23
CA ASP A 45 -12.32 -21.12 22.57
C ASP A 45 -12.53 -19.63 22.26
N PRO A 46 -11.57 -18.95 21.59
CA PRO A 46 -11.72 -17.55 21.24
C PRO A 46 -12.77 -17.34 20.15
N THR A 47 -13.41 -16.18 20.19
CA THR A 47 -14.27 -15.68 19.11
C THR A 47 -13.67 -14.41 18.54
N TYR A 48 -13.73 -14.27 17.21
CA TYR A 48 -13.08 -13.19 16.47
C TYR A 48 -14.10 -12.34 15.72
N ARG A 49 -13.91 -11.03 15.74
CA ARG A 49 -14.74 -10.09 14.99
C ARG A 49 -13.89 -9.06 14.30
N TRP A 50 -13.96 -9.04 12.97
CA TRP A 50 -13.33 -8.02 12.14
C TRP A 50 -14.31 -6.93 11.75
N VAL A 51 -13.82 -5.69 11.73
CA VAL A 51 -14.56 -4.51 11.27
C VAL A 51 -13.64 -3.66 10.39
N ARG A 52 -14.17 -3.17 9.28
CA ARG A 52 -13.54 -2.15 8.46
C ARG A 52 -14.15 -0.79 8.78
N GLU A 53 -13.33 0.19 9.13
CA GLU A 53 -13.84 1.53 9.44
C GLU A 53 -14.41 2.23 8.21
N LYS A 54 -15.54 2.93 8.36
CA LYS A 54 -16.13 3.84 7.36
C LYS A 54 -16.46 3.22 6.00
N ALA A 55 -16.54 1.89 5.91
CA ALA A 55 -16.99 1.17 4.73
C ALA A 55 -18.38 0.57 4.99
N ASP A 56 -19.13 0.33 3.91
CA ASP A 56 -20.33 -0.51 4.00
C ASP A 56 -19.96 -1.88 4.58
N PRO A 57 -20.88 -2.55 5.29
CA PRO A 57 -20.66 -3.88 5.84
C PRO A 57 -20.52 -4.91 4.71
N GLN A 58 -19.36 -4.92 4.08
CA GLN A 58 -18.93 -5.99 3.19
C GLN A 58 -18.65 -7.20 4.06
N SER A 59 -19.09 -8.38 3.63
CA SER A 59 -18.79 -9.64 4.33
C SER A 59 -17.29 -9.89 4.25
N LEU A 60 -16.57 -9.59 5.34
CA LEU A 60 -15.16 -9.92 5.49
C LEU A 60 -15.02 -11.44 5.62
N LEU A 61 -14.04 -12.01 4.91
CA LEU A 61 -13.74 -13.44 4.99
C LEU A 61 -12.78 -13.67 6.15
N VAL A 62 -13.21 -14.46 7.13
CA VAL A 62 -12.45 -14.73 8.35
C VAL A 62 -12.27 -16.24 8.52
N THR A 63 -11.06 -16.70 8.83
CA THR A 63 -10.79 -18.14 9.08
C THR A 63 -11.24 -18.57 10.47
N GLU A 64 -11.22 -19.87 10.75
CA GLU A 64 -11.52 -20.41 12.08
C GLU A 64 -10.51 -19.92 13.14
N GLU A 65 -9.25 -19.69 12.74
CA GLU A 65 -8.19 -19.11 13.58
C GLU A 65 -8.30 -17.59 13.73
N GLY A 66 -9.33 -16.97 13.16
CA GLY A 66 -9.59 -15.54 13.28
C GLY A 66 -8.79 -14.65 12.32
N HIS A 67 -8.16 -15.21 11.30
CA HIS A 67 -7.40 -14.44 10.32
C HIS A 67 -8.33 -13.77 9.30
N LEU A 68 -8.08 -12.51 8.96
CA LEU A 68 -8.76 -11.83 7.87
C LEU A 68 -8.12 -12.21 6.53
N LEU A 69 -8.93 -12.76 5.62
CA LEU A 69 -8.49 -13.18 4.29
C LEU A 69 -8.83 -12.15 3.23
N PHE A 70 -7.84 -11.82 2.42
CA PHE A 70 -7.99 -11.08 1.17
C PHE A 70 -7.72 -12.03 0.00
N GLN A 71 -8.78 -12.40 -0.73
CA GLN A 71 -8.68 -13.31 -1.88
C GLN A 71 -8.12 -12.62 -3.13
N HIS A 72 -8.29 -11.31 -3.26
CA HIS A 72 -7.75 -10.53 -4.36
C HIS A 72 -7.65 -9.08 -3.91
N PHE A 73 -6.55 -8.74 -3.25
CA PHE A 73 -6.41 -7.44 -2.62
C PHE A 73 -6.36 -6.32 -3.67
N GLN A 74 -7.30 -5.39 -3.61
CA GLN A 74 -7.37 -4.23 -4.49
C GLN A 74 -7.05 -2.94 -3.73
N ALA A 75 -6.71 -1.86 -4.45
CA ALA A 75 -6.44 -0.56 -3.81
C ALA A 75 -7.64 -0.11 -2.94
N SER A 76 -8.86 -0.40 -3.40
CA SER A 76 -10.11 -0.15 -2.71
C SER A 76 -10.28 -0.94 -1.41
N ASP A 77 -9.45 -1.94 -1.13
CA ASP A 77 -9.48 -2.73 0.11
C ASP A 77 -8.59 -2.10 1.20
N SER A 78 -7.78 -1.11 0.85
CA SER A 78 -6.98 -0.33 1.82
C SER A 78 -7.87 0.40 2.82
N GLY A 79 -7.36 0.62 4.02
CA GLY A 79 -8.06 1.39 5.05
C GLY A 79 -7.74 0.92 6.46
N ASN A 80 -8.54 1.40 7.42
CA ASN A 80 -8.42 1.00 8.81
C ASN A 80 -9.31 -0.19 9.10
N TYR A 81 -8.73 -1.16 9.80
CA TYR A 81 -9.39 -2.37 10.24
C TYR A 81 -9.17 -2.56 11.74
N SER A 82 -10.16 -3.13 12.40
CA SER A 82 -10.03 -3.59 13.77
C SER A 82 -10.45 -5.04 13.89
N CYS A 83 -9.73 -5.77 14.72
CA CYS A 83 -10.09 -7.13 15.11
C CYS A 83 -10.28 -7.19 16.61
N THR A 84 -11.43 -7.71 17.06
CA THR A 84 -11.69 -7.97 18.48
C THR A 84 -11.69 -9.47 18.75
N ILE A 85 -10.86 -9.90 19.69
CA ILE A 85 -10.82 -11.25 20.26
C ILE A 85 -11.62 -11.25 21.55
N SER A 86 -12.56 -12.18 21.68
CA SER A 86 -13.35 -12.40 22.90
C SER A 86 -13.14 -13.83 23.39
N TYR A 87 -12.68 -13.98 24.64
CA TYR A 87 -12.40 -15.26 25.26
C TYR A 87 -12.63 -15.20 26.79
N MET A 88 -12.58 -16.36 27.46
CA MET A 88 -12.70 -16.45 28.92
C MET A 88 -11.32 -16.64 29.55
N ASP A 89 -10.93 -15.75 30.46
CA ASP A 89 -9.72 -15.86 31.26
C ASP A 89 -10.09 -16.05 32.73
N HIS A 90 -9.70 -17.18 33.32
CA HIS A 90 -10.05 -17.53 34.71
C HIS A 90 -11.55 -17.34 35.06
N GLY A 91 -12.44 -17.60 34.09
CA GLY A 91 -13.90 -17.46 34.23
C GLY A 91 -14.44 -16.04 34.03
N LEU A 92 -13.58 -15.08 33.68
CA LEU A 92 -13.95 -13.71 33.38
C LEU A 92 -13.89 -13.46 31.86
N PRO A 93 -14.91 -12.82 31.27
CA PRO A 93 -14.87 -12.46 29.86
C PRO A 93 -13.84 -11.36 29.61
N VAL A 94 -12.93 -11.58 28.66
CA VAL A 94 -11.90 -10.63 28.22
C VAL A 94 -12.12 -10.27 26.76
N LEU A 95 -11.96 -8.99 26.45
CA LEU A 95 -12.03 -8.44 25.10
C LEU A 95 -10.69 -7.76 24.78
N GLN A 96 -10.07 -8.15 23.68
CA GLN A 96 -8.88 -7.48 23.16
C GLN A 96 -9.10 -7.03 21.72
N THR A 97 -8.98 -5.73 21.47
CA THR A 97 -9.13 -5.14 20.14
C THR A 97 -7.77 -4.70 19.61
N PHE A 98 -7.49 -5.04 18.35
CA PHE A 98 -6.27 -4.69 17.63
C PHE A 98 -6.60 -3.82 16.43
N HIS A 99 -5.93 -2.68 16.30
CA HIS A 99 -6.13 -1.72 15.22
C HIS A 99 -5.00 -1.78 14.19
N TYR A 100 -5.40 -1.86 12.93
CA TYR A 100 -4.53 -1.98 11.76
C TYR A 100 -4.81 -0.85 10.78
N SER A 101 -3.75 -0.28 10.21
CA SER A 101 -3.86 0.53 9.00
C SER A 101 -3.26 -0.25 7.84
N ILE A 102 -4.11 -0.68 6.92
CA ILE A 102 -3.75 -1.51 5.77
C ILE A 102 -3.62 -0.64 4.53
N PHE A 103 -2.47 -0.74 3.87
CA PHE A 103 -2.14 -0.02 2.65
C PHE A 103 -1.88 -1.01 1.52
N GLY A 104 -2.70 -0.90 0.48
CA GLY A 104 -2.38 -1.49 -0.81
C GLY A 104 -1.17 -0.81 -1.40
N TYR A 105 -0.19 -1.60 -1.79
CA TYR A 105 0.87 -1.13 -2.67
C TYR A 105 0.80 -1.95 -3.95
N HIS A 106 0.97 -1.29 -5.07
CA HIS A 106 1.24 -1.97 -6.32
C HIS A 106 2.74 -2.31 -6.32
N MET A 107 3.13 -3.56 -6.59
CA MET A 107 4.53 -3.85 -6.82
C MET A 107 4.93 -3.22 -8.15
N PRO A 108 6.06 -2.52 -8.25
CA PRO A 108 6.52 -1.98 -9.52
C PRO A 108 7.62 -2.88 -10.11
N GLY A 109 7.54 -3.18 -11.41
CA GLY A 109 8.56 -2.57 -12.26
C GLY A 109 8.24 -1.08 -12.30
N GLY A 110 9.23 -0.20 -12.34
CA GLY A 110 8.98 1.24 -12.26
C GLY A 110 7.90 1.69 -13.26
N LEU A 111 7.21 2.77 -12.95
CA LEU A 111 6.24 3.32 -13.89
C LEU A 111 7.01 3.90 -15.08
N GLU A 112 6.86 3.30 -16.24
CA GLU A 112 7.38 3.85 -17.48
C GLU A 112 6.49 5.00 -17.95
N ILE A 113 7.07 6.20 -18.03
CA ILE A 113 6.40 7.41 -18.46
C ILE A 113 7.02 7.88 -19.76
N LEU A 114 6.14 8.28 -20.69
CA LEU A 114 6.50 8.92 -21.94
C LEU A 114 6.05 10.38 -21.91
N LEU A 115 7.02 11.30 -21.99
CA LEU A 115 6.76 12.73 -22.11
C LEU A 115 7.00 13.19 -23.56
N LEU A 116 6.06 13.96 -24.10
CA LEU A 116 6.13 14.51 -25.45
C LEU A 116 6.10 16.03 -25.37
N PHE A 117 7.14 16.67 -25.90
CA PHE A 117 7.27 18.12 -25.92
C PHE A 117 7.35 18.61 -27.37
N GLN A 118 6.59 19.66 -27.67
CA GLN A 118 6.63 20.31 -28.97
C GLN A 118 7.81 21.28 -29.04
N SER A 119 8.55 21.23 -30.13
CA SER A 119 9.68 22.12 -30.43
C SER A 119 9.61 22.60 -31.88
N LYS A 120 10.26 23.72 -32.16
CA LYS A 120 10.46 24.23 -33.52
C LYS A 120 11.78 23.74 -34.14
N LEU A 121 12.67 23.20 -33.33
CA LEU A 121 14.03 22.83 -33.71
C LEU A 121 14.46 21.54 -32.99
N CYS A 122 15.20 20.68 -33.69
CA CYS A 122 15.93 19.54 -33.12
C CYS A 122 17.45 19.82 -33.17
N GLU A 123 17.87 20.97 -32.67
CA GLU A 123 19.30 21.28 -32.53
C GLU A 123 19.86 20.61 -31.27
N ASP A 124 21.02 19.97 -31.40
CA ASP A 124 21.61 19.14 -30.34
C ASP A 124 21.92 19.95 -29.07
N GLU A 125 22.46 21.17 -29.19
CA GLU A 125 22.78 22.03 -28.04
C GLU A 125 21.53 22.44 -27.25
N TRP A 126 20.48 22.89 -27.94
CA TRP A 126 19.23 23.32 -27.31
C TRP A 126 18.47 22.16 -26.71
N THR A 127 18.44 21.02 -27.40
CA THR A 127 17.80 19.79 -26.91
C THR A 127 18.50 19.30 -25.65
N LYS A 128 19.84 19.27 -25.63
CA LYS A 128 20.62 18.91 -24.43
C LYS A 128 20.34 19.84 -23.26
N ARG A 129 20.28 21.15 -23.51
CA ARG A 129 19.98 22.14 -22.46
C ARG A 129 18.57 21.93 -21.89
N PHE A 130 17.58 21.74 -22.75
CA PHE A 130 16.21 21.43 -22.34
C PHE A 130 16.14 20.16 -21.47
N LEU A 131 16.80 19.08 -21.89
CA LEU A 131 16.82 17.82 -21.13
C LEU A 131 17.49 18.00 -19.76
N TRP A 132 18.53 18.82 -19.68
CA TRP A 132 19.18 19.15 -18.42
C TRP A 132 18.26 19.93 -17.48
N ASP A 133 17.60 20.98 -17.97
CA ASP A 133 16.64 21.76 -17.19
C ASP A 133 15.45 20.91 -16.73
N LEU A 134 14.95 20.01 -17.58
CA LEU A 134 13.90 19.05 -17.23
C LEU A 134 14.35 18.13 -16.09
N HIS A 135 15.56 17.59 -16.19
CA HIS A 135 16.12 16.71 -15.16
C HIS A 135 16.27 17.41 -13.80
N GLU A 136 16.76 18.66 -13.77
CA GLU A 136 16.86 19.41 -12.51
C GLU A 136 15.49 19.69 -11.88
N ASN A 137 14.48 20.02 -12.68
CA ASN A 137 13.13 20.21 -12.16
C ASN A 137 12.52 18.91 -11.61
N LEU A 138 12.79 17.77 -12.25
CA LEU A 138 12.30 16.47 -11.78
C LEU A 138 12.96 16.00 -10.47
N LYS A 139 14.21 16.39 -10.19
CA LYS A 139 14.85 16.09 -8.88
C LYS A 139 14.10 16.71 -7.69
N GLN A 140 13.51 17.88 -7.88
CA GLN A 140 12.68 18.49 -6.82
C GLN A 140 11.46 17.61 -6.54
N LEU A 141 10.82 17.11 -7.60
CA LEU A 141 9.67 16.21 -7.50
C LEU A 141 10.03 14.88 -6.83
N GLU A 142 11.21 14.31 -7.13
CA GLU A 142 11.71 13.12 -6.43
C GLU A 142 11.71 13.29 -4.91
N THR A 143 12.15 14.45 -4.45
CA THR A 143 12.26 14.76 -3.01
C THR A 143 10.88 14.94 -2.39
N GLU A 144 9.98 15.65 -3.06
CA GLU A 144 8.62 15.89 -2.57
C GLU A 144 7.75 14.62 -2.53
N GLN A 145 7.95 13.73 -3.51
CA GLN A 145 7.15 12.52 -3.67
C GLN A 145 7.84 11.26 -3.15
N HIS A 146 9.01 11.40 -2.52
CA HIS A 146 9.80 10.29 -2.01
C HIS A 146 10.00 9.16 -3.04
N CYS A 147 10.35 9.53 -4.28
CA CYS A 147 10.55 8.59 -5.38
C CYS A 147 11.88 8.85 -6.12
N LYS A 148 12.19 8.02 -7.10
CA LYS A 148 13.33 8.18 -8.02
C LYS A 148 12.88 8.13 -9.46
N LEU A 149 13.42 9.03 -10.26
CA LEU A 149 13.13 9.23 -11.67
C LEU A 149 14.41 8.97 -12.46
N GLN A 150 14.40 7.92 -13.27
CA GLN A 150 15.53 7.56 -14.10
C GLN A 150 15.22 7.86 -15.57
N PHE A 151 15.99 8.76 -16.18
CA PHE A 151 15.94 9.00 -17.62
C PHE A 151 16.48 7.77 -18.36
N THR A 152 15.67 7.20 -19.25
CA THR A 152 16.08 6.02 -20.01
C THR A 152 16.57 6.42 -21.40
N THR A 153 15.71 7.07 -22.19
CA THR A 153 16.05 7.50 -23.54
C THR A 153 15.39 8.83 -23.90
N SER A 154 15.95 9.50 -24.90
CA SER A 154 15.32 10.65 -25.53
C SER A 154 15.52 10.60 -27.04
N SER A 155 14.54 11.12 -27.78
CA SER A 155 14.60 11.24 -29.23
C SER A 155 13.93 12.54 -29.68
N CYS A 156 14.37 13.06 -30.83
CA CYS A 156 13.78 14.24 -31.45
C CYS A 156 13.46 13.91 -32.90
N PHE A 157 12.20 14.08 -33.29
CA PHE A 157 11.73 13.72 -34.63
C PHE A 157 10.67 14.71 -35.14
N PRO A 158 10.54 14.89 -36.47
CA PRO A 158 9.54 15.80 -37.04
C PRO A 158 8.10 15.35 -36.75
N SER A 159 7.21 16.33 -36.56
CA SER A 159 5.77 16.12 -36.40
C SER A 159 5.16 15.57 -37.69
N LEU A 160 4.12 14.72 -37.56
CA LEU A 160 3.38 14.22 -38.72
C LEU A 160 2.57 15.31 -39.44
N ASN A 161 2.15 16.35 -38.70
CA ASN A 161 1.28 17.40 -39.23
C ASN A 161 2.06 18.47 -39.99
N ASN A 162 3.23 18.86 -39.49
CA ASN A 162 4.09 19.85 -40.11
C ASN A 162 5.58 19.46 -39.93
N PRO A 163 6.09 18.52 -40.75
CA PRO A 163 7.42 17.95 -40.55
C PRO A 163 8.58 18.91 -40.83
N SER A 164 8.31 20.08 -41.41
CA SER A 164 9.35 21.08 -41.74
C SER A 164 9.59 22.08 -40.61
N ASP A 165 8.56 22.42 -39.83
CA ASP A 165 8.63 23.50 -38.83
C ASP A 165 8.30 23.02 -37.40
N GLU A 166 7.77 21.80 -37.24
CA GLU A 166 7.39 21.24 -35.95
C GLU A 166 8.10 19.92 -35.68
N PHE A 167 8.64 19.81 -34.48
CA PHE A 167 9.36 18.67 -33.99
C PHE A 167 8.80 18.24 -32.64
N ILE A 168 8.98 16.96 -32.32
CA ILE A 168 8.59 16.36 -31.05
C ILE A 168 9.86 15.86 -30.38
N ILE A 169 10.10 16.36 -29.16
CA ILE A 169 11.09 15.80 -28.24
C ILE A 169 10.35 14.79 -27.38
N GLN A 170 10.71 13.52 -27.55
CA GLN A 170 10.22 12.41 -26.75
C GLN A 170 11.23 12.10 -25.66
N VAL A 171 10.77 12.05 -24.41
CA VAL A 171 11.59 11.70 -23.24
C VAL A 171 10.93 10.52 -22.54
N GLN A 172 11.69 9.46 -22.35
CA GLN A 172 11.25 8.26 -21.66
C GLN A 172 11.95 8.21 -20.29
N LEU A 173 11.16 7.96 -19.26
CA LEU A 173 11.65 7.90 -17.88
C LEU A 173 10.95 6.80 -17.10
N GLU A 174 11.67 6.23 -16.15
CA GLU A 174 11.17 5.23 -15.21
C GLU A 174 11.02 5.84 -13.82
N VAL A 175 9.85 5.72 -13.22
CA VAL A 175 9.61 6.13 -11.83
C VAL A 175 9.70 4.91 -10.92
N SER A 176 10.73 4.88 -10.07
CA SER A 176 10.83 3.93 -8.97
C SER A 176 10.43 4.58 -7.66
N PHE A 177 9.44 4.02 -6.97
CA PHE A 177 9.07 4.46 -5.63
C PHE A 177 10.08 4.04 -4.55
N PHE A 178 10.99 3.12 -4.86
CA PHE A 178 11.93 2.52 -3.89
C PHE A 178 13.41 2.83 -4.19
N GLY A 179 13.68 3.58 -5.26
CA GLY A 179 15.02 3.87 -5.75
C GLY A 179 15.50 2.91 -6.85
N PRO A 180 16.66 3.12 -7.48
CA PRO A 180 17.21 2.18 -8.45
C PRO A 180 17.66 0.88 -7.75
N ASN A 181 17.57 -0.26 -8.44
CA ASN A 181 18.11 -1.57 -8.03
C ASN A 181 17.57 -2.15 -6.70
N TRP A 182 16.53 -1.55 -6.14
CA TRP A 182 15.89 -2.01 -4.91
C TRP A 182 15.36 -3.45 -5.02
N ASP A 183 14.96 -3.86 -6.21
CA ASP A 183 14.43 -5.18 -6.54
C ASP A 183 15.53 -6.23 -6.77
N GLU A 184 16.80 -5.83 -6.97
CA GLU A 184 17.91 -6.76 -7.23
C GLU A 184 18.06 -7.82 -6.13
N HIS A 185 17.79 -7.42 -4.89
CA HIS A 185 17.83 -8.28 -3.71
C HIS A 185 16.52 -9.07 -3.51
N CYS A 186 15.45 -8.67 -4.21
CA CYS A 186 14.14 -9.29 -4.17
C CYS A 186 13.89 -10.23 -5.37
N LYS A 187 14.90 -10.53 -6.21
CA LYS A 187 14.84 -11.45 -7.37
C LYS A 187 14.71 -12.94 -6.98
N SER A 188 13.74 -13.27 -6.13
CA SER A 188 13.37 -14.65 -5.83
C SER A 188 12.17 -15.06 -6.69
N GLN A 189 12.15 -16.31 -7.18
CA GLN A 189 11.01 -16.89 -7.91
C GLN A 189 9.80 -17.14 -6.99
N HIS A 190 9.95 -17.00 -5.68
CA HIS A 190 8.87 -17.24 -4.71
C HIS A 190 8.23 -15.92 -4.28
N VAL A 191 6.95 -15.75 -4.64
CA VAL A 191 6.11 -14.57 -4.34
C VAL A 191 6.07 -14.20 -2.83
N GLU A 192 6.21 -15.19 -1.95
CA GLU A 192 6.27 -14.98 -0.49
C GLU A 192 7.58 -14.31 -0.04
N ILE A 193 8.72 -14.69 -0.63
CA ILE A 193 10.05 -14.09 -0.35
C ILE A 193 10.11 -12.66 -0.88
N VAL A 194 9.49 -12.45 -2.03
CA VAL A 194 9.32 -11.15 -2.65
C VAL A 194 8.56 -10.24 -1.68
N THR A 195 7.36 -10.61 -1.24
CA THR A 195 6.50 -9.81 -0.32
C THR A 195 7.19 -9.41 1.00
N ASP A 196 7.96 -10.32 1.60
CA ASP A 196 8.74 -10.03 2.82
C ASP A 196 9.92 -9.07 2.58
N CYS A 197 10.48 -9.07 1.37
CA CYS A 197 11.51 -8.10 0.94
C CYS A 197 10.92 -6.67 0.93
N TYR A 198 9.73 -6.46 0.35
CA TYR A 198 9.06 -5.15 0.33
C TYR A 198 8.72 -4.65 1.72
N ARG A 199 8.21 -5.53 2.58
CA ARG A 199 7.89 -5.17 3.97
C ARG A 199 9.11 -4.57 4.68
N LYS A 200 10.29 -5.15 4.46
CA LYS A 200 11.55 -4.63 5.01
C LYS A 200 11.95 -3.32 4.34
N THR A 201 11.90 -3.21 3.02
CA THR A 201 12.30 -1.99 2.30
C THR A 201 11.42 -0.78 2.66
N ILE A 202 10.11 -0.96 2.78
CA ILE A 202 9.17 0.09 3.21
C ILE A 202 9.45 0.56 4.65
N GLN A 203 9.96 -0.31 5.54
CA GLN A 203 10.30 0.08 6.90
C GLN A 203 11.60 0.90 7.02
N HIS A 204 12.45 0.91 5.98
CA HIS A 204 13.76 1.55 6.00
C HIS A 204 13.84 2.84 5.17
N ASN A 205 12.82 3.15 4.37
CA ASN A 205 12.63 4.43 3.68
C ASN A 205 11.58 5.27 4.40
#